data_AF-A0A8A2V9Y9-F1
#
_entry.id   AF-A0A8A2V9Y9-F1
#
_cell.length_a   1.000
_cell.length_b   1.000
_cell.length_c   1.000
_cell.angle_alpha   90.00
_cell.angle_beta   90.00
_cell.angle_gamma   90.00
#
_symmetry.space_group_name_H-M   'P 1'
#
loop_
_entity.id
_entity.type
_entity.pdbx_description
1 polymer ?
#
loop_
_entity_poly.entity_id
_entity_poly.type
_entity_poly.pdbx_seq_one_letter_code
_entity_poly.pdbx_strand_id
1 'polypeptide(L)'
;MATADARRRLREQPIGATIVLTIVGYALVIGTFLLDVPIYPDLSLEQVNLLTDLIAVNNAIATLLLIAGWYWIRAGEIAKHRLAMITAFGLILVFLVLYLLKVGGGGTKEFVGPQLVRYGYLLMLAIHILLSIVSVPVVLYALILGLTHTPAELRTTAHARIGRIAAGAWILSLVLGVVTNLLLNHIYGYEFAGMLAPLV
;
A
#
# COMPACT_ATOMS: atom_id res chain seq x y z
N MET A 1 -2.36 -31.18 -2.91
CA MET A 1 -2.61 -31.10 -4.37
C MET A 1 -3.05 -29.70 -4.81
N ALA A 2 -4.05 -29.06 -4.17
CA ALA A 2 -4.53 -27.72 -4.54
C ALA A 2 -3.47 -26.60 -4.50
N THR A 3 -2.59 -26.57 -3.49
CA THR A 3 -1.53 -25.55 -3.35
C THR A 3 -0.42 -25.68 -4.40
N ALA A 4 -0.09 -26.92 -4.79
CA ALA A 4 0.86 -27.19 -5.86
C ALA A 4 0.31 -26.74 -7.22
N ASP A 5 -1.00 -26.92 -7.45
CA ASP A 5 -1.68 -26.49 -8.66
C ASP A 5 -1.77 -24.95 -8.76
N ALA A 6 -2.06 -24.28 -7.63
CA ALA A 6 -2.05 -22.82 -7.55
C ALA A 6 -0.66 -22.22 -7.82
N ARG A 7 0.39 -22.81 -7.22
CA ARG A 7 1.78 -22.38 -7.46
C ARG A 7 2.19 -22.58 -8.92
N ARG A 8 1.77 -23.68 -9.55
CA ARG A 8 2.01 -23.94 -10.98
C ARG A 8 1.37 -22.87 -11.85
N ARG A 9 0.08 -22.55 -11.62
CA ARG A 9 -0.63 -21.49 -12.36
C ARG A 9 0.01 -20.11 -12.21
N LEU A 10 0.42 -19.74 -10.99
CA LEU A 10 1.13 -18.47 -10.74
C LEU A 10 2.46 -18.38 -11.51
N ARG A 11 3.15 -19.52 -11.66
CA ARG A 11 4.41 -19.60 -12.42
C ARG A 11 4.18 -19.51 -13.92
N GLU A 12 3.17 -20.20 -14.44
CA GLU A 12 2.85 -20.28 -15.87
C GLU A 12 2.20 -18.98 -16.40
N GLN A 13 1.39 -18.31 -15.58
CA GLN A 13 0.64 -17.11 -15.97
C GLN A 13 0.80 -15.95 -14.97
N PRO A 14 2.04 -15.46 -14.73
CA PRO A 14 2.29 -14.44 -13.71
C PRO A 14 1.57 -13.12 -14.02
N ILE A 15 1.42 -12.76 -15.30
CA ILE A 15 0.71 -11.56 -15.73
C ILE A 15 -0.80 -11.71 -15.46
N GLY A 16 -1.40 -12.84 -15.84
CA GLY A 16 -2.83 -13.09 -15.62
C GLY A 16 -3.20 -13.03 -14.13
N ALA A 17 -2.39 -13.68 -13.27
CA ALA A 17 -2.56 -13.60 -11.83
C ALA A 17 -2.40 -12.17 -11.29
N THR A 18 -1.42 -11.42 -11.79
CA THR A 18 -1.22 -10.00 -11.41
C THR A 18 -2.46 -9.16 -11.74
N ILE A 19 -3.01 -9.32 -12.95
CA ILE A 19 -4.19 -8.58 -13.40
C ILE A 19 -5.38 -8.89 -12.50
N VAL A 20 -5.67 -10.17 -12.27
CA VAL A 20 -6.81 -10.58 -11.41
C VAL A 20 -6.66 -10.01 -10.00
N LEU A 21 -5.49 -10.17 -9.37
CA LEU A 21 -5.26 -9.66 -8.01
C LEU A 21 -5.33 -8.13 -7.94
N THR A 22 -4.86 -7.43 -8.97
CA THR A 22 -4.94 -5.97 -9.06
C THR A 22 -6.40 -5.52 -9.18
N ILE A 23 -7.19 -6.16 -10.05
CA ILE A 23 -8.62 -5.87 -10.22
C ILE A 23 -9.36 -6.09 -8.91
N VAL A 24 -9.13 -7.22 -8.23
CA VAL A 24 -9.75 -7.50 -6.93
C VAL A 24 -9.37 -6.43 -5.90
N GLY A 25 -8.08 -6.09 -5.80
CA GLY A 25 -7.60 -5.06 -4.88
C GLY A 25 -8.23 -3.69 -5.15
N TYR A 26 -8.30 -3.26 -6.40
CA TYR A 26 -8.94 -2.00 -6.77
C TYR A 26 -10.44 -2.02 -6.58
N ALA A 27 -11.12 -3.12 -6.91
CA ALA A 27 -12.55 -3.27 -6.68
C ALA A 27 -12.91 -3.15 -5.19
N LEU A 28 -12.08 -3.71 -4.31
CA LEU A 28 -12.23 -3.54 -2.87
C LEU A 28 -12.09 -2.07 -2.46
N VAL A 29 -11.00 -1.41 -2.86
CA VAL A 29 -10.75 0.01 -2.50
C VAL A 29 -11.85 0.91 -3.04
N ILE A 30 -12.16 0.82 -4.33
CA ILE A 30 -13.17 1.64 -5.00
C ILE A 30 -14.56 1.34 -4.42
N GLY A 31 -14.87 0.08 -4.15
CA GLY A 31 -16.11 -0.34 -3.51
C GLY A 31 -16.33 0.34 -2.17
N THR A 32 -15.30 0.47 -1.34
CA THR A 32 -15.38 1.19 -0.05
C THR A 32 -15.78 2.67 -0.19
N PHE A 33 -15.41 3.31 -1.30
CA PHE A 33 -15.74 4.73 -1.53
C PHE A 33 -17.07 4.95 -2.24
N LEU A 34 -17.44 4.04 -3.15
CA LEU A 34 -18.59 4.24 -4.05
C LEU A 34 -19.85 3.48 -3.62
N LEU A 35 -19.69 2.42 -2.82
CA LEU A 35 -20.78 1.55 -2.42
C LEU A 35 -20.98 1.70 -0.91
N ASP A 36 -22.22 2.00 -0.52
CA ASP A 36 -22.63 2.01 0.88
C ASP A 36 -22.85 0.56 1.36
N VAL A 37 -21.75 -0.16 1.55
CA VAL A 37 -21.78 -1.57 1.95
C VAL A 37 -21.75 -1.65 3.48
N PRO A 38 -22.74 -2.29 4.15
CA PRO A 38 -22.85 -2.34 5.61
C PRO A 38 -21.90 -3.40 6.22
N ILE A 39 -20.63 -3.38 5.81
CA ILE A 39 -19.55 -4.26 6.28
C ILE A 39 -18.57 -3.54 7.18
N TYR A 40 -18.61 -2.21 7.23
CA TYR A 40 -17.72 -1.40 8.05
C TYR A 40 -18.40 -1.04 9.37
N PRO A 41 -17.66 -1.08 10.49
CA PRO A 41 -18.18 -0.64 11.77
C PRO A 41 -18.29 0.88 11.81
N ASP A 42 -19.26 1.41 12.54
CA ASP A 42 -19.30 2.86 12.84
C ASP A 42 -18.15 3.20 13.81
N LEU A 43 -17.24 4.07 13.39
CA LEU A 43 -16.06 4.44 14.15
C LEU A 43 -16.19 5.84 14.75
N SER A 44 -15.82 5.96 16.02
CA SER A 44 -15.64 7.26 16.65
C SER A 44 -14.42 8.00 16.10
N LEU A 45 -14.36 9.32 16.31
CA LEU A 45 -13.19 10.12 15.92
C LEU A 45 -11.90 9.63 16.58
N GLU A 46 -11.96 9.18 17.84
CA GLU A 46 -10.82 8.61 18.56
C GLU A 46 -10.32 7.33 17.89
N GLN A 47 -11.23 6.43 17.51
CA GLN A 47 -10.88 5.20 16.79
C GLN A 47 -10.28 5.50 15.42
N VAL A 48 -10.83 6.48 14.69
CA VAL A 48 -10.27 6.96 13.42
C VAL A 48 -8.84 7.48 13.60
N ASN A 49 -8.59 8.24 14.67
CA ASN A 49 -7.25 8.76 14.99
C ASN A 49 -6.27 7.63 15.32
N LEU A 50 -6.69 6.68 16.15
CA LEU A 50 -5.88 5.49 16.44
C LEU A 50 -5.53 4.71 15.17
N LEU A 51 -6.50 4.44 14.30
CA LEU A 51 -6.24 3.76 13.02
C LEU A 51 -5.29 4.57 12.13
N THR A 52 -5.41 5.90 12.13
CA THR A 52 -4.52 6.80 11.40
C THR A 52 -3.07 6.66 11.87
N ASP A 53 -2.83 6.62 13.18
CA ASP A 53 -1.50 6.46 13.76
C ASP A 53 -0.93 5.05 13.51
N LEU A 54 -1.75 4.01 13.65
CA LEU A 54 -1.37 2.63 13.34
C LEU A 54 -0.96 2.47 11.87
N ILE A 55 -1.72 3.08 10.95
CA ILE A 55 -1.38 3.13 9.52
C ILE A 55 -0.02 3.79 9.31
N ALA A 56 0.24 4.92 9.96
CA ALA A 56 1.51 5.65 9.82
C ALA A 56 2.70 4.82 10.32
N VAL A 57 2.59 4.20 11.50
CA VAL A 57 3.62 3.33 12.07
C VAL A 57 3.85 2.11 11.19
N ASN A 58 2.78 1.43 10.76
CA ASN A 58 2.86 0.27 9.88
C ASN A 58 3.60 0.61 8.57
N ASN A 59 3.24 1.73 7.93
CA ASN A 59 3.86 2.17 6.68
C ASN A 59 5.31 2.62 6.87
N ALA A 60 5.66 3.22 8.01
CA ALA A 60 7.04 3.53 8.35
C ALA A 60 7.89 2.25 8.46
N ILE A 61 7.39 1.22 9.15
CA ILE A 61 8.08 -0.08 9.26
C ILE A 61 8.21 -0.74 7.88
N ALA A 62 7.14 -0.73 7.07
CA ALA A 62 7.18 -1.25 5.70
C ALA A 62 8.24 -0.53 4.85
N THR A 63 8.32 0.80 4.96
CA THR A 63 9.33 1.61 4.27
C THR A 63 10.75 1.19 4.65
N LEU A 64 11.02 1.02 5.96
CA LEU A 64 12.33 0.58 6.45
C LEU A 64 12.68 -0.82 5.95
N LEU A 65 11.72 -1.75 5.90
CA LEU A 65 11.92 -3.09 5.35
C LEU A 65 12.20 -3.06 3.84
N LEU A 66 11.56 -2.17 3.08
CA LEU A 66 11.85 -2.01 1.66
C LEU A 66 13.28 -1.50 1.43
N ILE A 67 13.70 -0.50 2.21
CA ILE A 67 15.06 0.03 2.16
C ILE A 67 16.07 -1.06 2.55
N ALA A 68 15.84 -1.79 3.65
CA ALA A 68 16.70 -2.87 4.09
C ALA A 68 16.77 -4.01 3.07
N GLY A 69 15.64 -4.38 2.47
CA GLY A 69 15.60 -5.40 1.43
C GLY A 69 16.30 -4.97 0.15
N TRP A 70 16.27 -3.69 -0.22
CA TRP A 70 17.07 -3.13 -1.32
C TRP A 70 18.58 -3.16 -1.00
N TYR A 71 18.95 -2.83 0.23
CA TYR A 71 20.33 -2.95 0.70
C TYR A 71 20.84 -4.40 0.61
N TRP A 72 20.07 -5.37 1.12
CA TRP A 72 20.47 -6.78 1.13
C TRP A 72 20.58 -7.39 -0.26
N ILE A 73 19.71 -7.05 -1.21
CA ILE A 73 19.85 -7.57 -2.58
C ILE A 73 21.11 -7.04 -3.26
N ARG A 74 21.52 -5.80 -2.97
CA ARG A 74 22.78 -5.24 -3.45
C ARG A 74 24.00 -5.90 -2.80
N ALA A 75 23.87 -6.34 -1.55
CA ALA A 75 24.89 -7.12 -0.85
C ALA A 75 24.93 -8.61 -1.26
N GLY A 76 24.03 -9.07 -2.15
CA GLY A 76 23.93 -10.48 -2.53
C GLY A 76 23.22 -11.36 -1.49
N GLU A 77 22.67 -10.78 -0.43
CA GLU A 77 22.01 -11.46 0.68
C GLU A 77 20.53 -11.80 0.34
N ILE A 78 20.34 -12.75 -0.59
CA ILE A 78 19.03 -13.07 -1.18
C ILE A 78 18.00 -13.51 -0.13
N ALA A 79 18.40 -14.28 0.88
CA ALA A 79 17.50 -14.74 1.93
C ALA A 79 16.94 -13.58 2.77
N LYS A 80 17.80 -12.62 3.14
CA LYS A 80 17.40 -11.42 3.90
C LYS A 80 16.51 -10.51 3.05
N HIS A 81 16.87 -10.31 1.78
CA HIS A 81 16.02 -9.58 0.83
C HIS A 81 14.62 -10.19 0.75
N ARG A 82 14.52 -11.50 0.54
CA ARG A 82 13.24 -12.21 0.43
C ARG A 82 12.41 -12.06 1.70
N LEU A 83 13.02 -12.21 2.87
CA LEU A 83 12.33 -12.02 4.15
C LEU A 83 11.79 -10.59 4.28
N ALA A 84 12.61 -9.57 4.01
CA ALA A 84 12.18 -8.17 4.02
C ALA A 84 11.00 -7.91 3.07
N MET A 85 11.06 -8.40 1.83
CA MET A 85 10.00 -8.19 0.84
C MET A 85 8.68 -8.85 1.24
N ILE A 86 8.72 -10.07 1.74
CA ILE A 86 7.51 -10.79 2.19
C ILE A 86 6.91 -10.09 3.41
N THR A 87 7.73 -9.70 4.38
CA THR A 87 7.26 -8.97 5.57
C THR A 87 6.68 -7.61 5.18
N ALA A 88 7.35 -6.84 4.32
CA ALA A 88 6.85 -5.55 3.83
C ALA A 88 5.51 -5.70 3.08
N PHE A 89 5.38 -6.73 2.24
CA PHE A 89 4.12 -7.02 1.57
C PHE A 89 3.00 -7.37 2.56
N GLY A 90 3.30 -8.19 3.58
CA GLY A 90 2.36 -8.49 4.66
C GLY A 90 1.89 -7.23 5.40
N LEU A 91 2.80 -6.31 5.73
CA LEU A 91 2.44 -5.03 6.33
C LEU A 91 1.57 -4.17 5.40
N ILE A 92 1.73 -4.24 4.08
CA ILE A 92 0.83 -3.53 3.16
C ILE A 92 -0.57 -4.13 3.15
N LEU A 93 -0.72 -5.44 3.29
CA LEU A 93 -2.04 -6.04 3.46
C LEU A 93 -2.70 -5.58 4.79
N VAL A 94 -1.92 -5.49 5.86
CA VAL A 94 -2.39 -4.94 7.15
C VAL A 94 -2.79 -3.48 6.99
N PHE A 95 -1.96 -2.65 6.36
CA PHE A 95 -2.27 -1.26 6.04
C PHE A 95 -3.59 -1.16 5.26
N LEU A 96 -3.77 -1.99 4.22
CA LEU A 96 -4.99 -1.96 3.42
C LEU A 96 -6.21 -2.23 4.28
N VAL A 97 -6.18 -3.25 5.14
CA VAL A 97 -7.29 -3.55 6.07
C VAL A 97 -7.56 -2.36 7.00
N LEU A 98 -6.53 -1.82 7.67
CA LEU A 98 -6.67 -0.66 8.56
C LEU A 98 -7.24 0.55 7.83
N TYR A 99 -6.79 0.80 6.60
CA TYR A 99 -7.22 1.91 5.76
C TYR A 99 -8.69 1.77 5.37
N LEU A 100 -9.12 0.59 4.89
CA LEU A 100 -10.50 0.34 4.51
C LEU A 100 -11.44 0.44 5.71
N LEU A 101 -11.03 -0.05 6.89
CA LEU A 101 -11.80 0.13 8.13
C LEU A 101 -11.92 1.61 8.50
N LYS A 102 -10.81 2.35 8.49
CA LYS A 102 -10.76 3.77 8.85
C LYS A 102 -11.61 4.63 7.92
N VAL A 103 -11.51 4.40 6.61
CA VAL A 103 -12.27 5.15 5.62
C VAL A 103 -13.72 4.70 5.65
N GLY A 104 -13.99 3.41 5.45
CA GLY A 104 -15.32 2.81 5.39
C GLY A 104 -16.18 3.07 6.63
N GLY A 105 -15.58 3.01 7.82
CA GLY A 105 -16.29 3.14 9.09
C GLY A 105 -16.30 4.53 9.71
N GLY A 106 -15.44 5.43 9.25
CA GLY A 106 -15.28 6.76 9.86
C GLY A 106 -15.34 7.89 8.84
N GLY A 107 -14.53 7.82 7.78
CA GLY A 107 -14.47 8.83 6.73
C GLY A 107 -13.06 9.38 6.48
N THR A 108 -12.96 10.57 5.91
CA THR A 108 -11.71 11.19 5.47
C THR A 108 -11.33 12.42 6.29
N LYS A 109 -10.04 12.73 6.32
CA LYS A 109 -9.50 13.94 6.94
C LYS A 109 -9.15 14.91 5.83
N GLU A 110 -9.70 16.12 5.88
CA GLU A 110 -9.42 17.18 4.91
C GLU A 110 -8.41 18.17 5.50
N PHE A 111 -7.41 18.56 4.71
CA PHE A 111 -6.32 19.42 5.17
C PHE A 111 -6.79 20.85 5.45
N VAL A 112 -6.46 21.37 6.64
CA VAL A 112 -6.72 22.76 7.04
C VAL A 112 -5.39 23.48 7.28
N GLY A 113 -5.13 24.51 6.47
CA GLY A 113 -3.93 25.33 6.58
C GLY A 113 -3.86 26.44 5.52
N PRO A 114 -2.79 27.25 5.49
CA PRO A 114 -2.62 28.32 4.52
C PRO A 114 -2.72 27.82 3.07
N GLN A 115 -3.33 28.63 2.18
CA GLN A 115 -3.66 28.21 0.81
C GLN A 115 -2.48 27.67 0.00
N LEU A 116 -1.32 28.32 0.09
CA LEU A 116 -0.12 27.86 -0.62
C LEU A 116 0.36 26.49 -0.12
N VAL A 117 0.29 26.25 1.19
CA VAL A 117 0.64 24.96 1.80
C VAL A 117 -0.36 23.89 1.39
N ARG A 118 -1.66 24.23 1.37
CA ARG A 118 -2.71 23.32 0.93
C ARG A 118 -2.48 22.84 -0.50
N TYR A 119 -2.08 23.71 -1.44
CA TYR A 119 -1.76 23.28 -2.80
C TYR A 119 -0.55 22.35 -2.88
N GLY A 120 0.50 22.64 -2.10
CA GLY A 120 1.65 21.74 -1.99
C GLY A 120 1.27 20.37 -1.43
N TYR A 121 0.45 20.36 -0.38
CA TYR A 121 -0.10 19.14 0.22
C TYR A 121 -0.93 18.32 -0.79
N LEU A 122 -1.84 18.96 -1.52
CA LEU A 122 -2.70 18.29 -2.50
C LEU A 122 -1.90 17.72 -3.68
N LEU A 123 -0.88 18.45 -4.16
CA LEU A 123 0.02 17.93 -5.20
C LEU A 123 0.81 16.71 -4.70
N MET A 124 1.37 16.80 -3.50
CA MET A 124 2.09 15.70 -2.87
C MET A 124 1.17 14.47 -2.67
N LEU A 125 -0.05 14.69 -2.19
CA LEU A 125 -1.05 13.65 -1.98
C LEU A 125 -1.45 13.01 -3.31
N ALA A 126 -1.65 13.79 -4.37
CA ALA A 126 -1.92 13.28 -5.71
C ALA A 126 -0.78 12.38 -6.20
N ILE A 127 0.48 12.80 -6.04
CA ILE A 127 1.65 11.99 -6.39
C ILE A 127 1.67 10.69 -5.58
N HIS A 128 1.44 10.76 -4.26
CA HIS A 128 1.36 9.59 -3.39
C HIS A 128 0.29 8.59 -3.86
N ILE A 129 -0.91 9.07 -4.18
CA ILE A 129 -2.01 8.21 -4.64
C ILE A 129 -1.67 7.56 -5.98
N LEU A 130 -1.17 8.34 -6.96
CA LEU A 130 -0.80 7.82 -8.28
C LEU A 130 0.31 6.77 -8.19
N LEU A 131 1.34 7.02 -7.38
CA LEU A 131 2.41 6.06 -7.14
C LEU A 131 1.87 4.80 -6.46
N SER A 132 0.98 4.93 -5.47
CA SER A 132 0.34 3.79 -4.81
C SER A 132 -0.45 2.94 -5.79
N ILE A 133 -1.26 3.56 -6.65
CA ILE A 133 -2.04 2.86 -7.69
C ILE A 133 -1.09 2.09 -8.59
N VAL A 134 -0.10 2.73 -9.21
CA VAL A 134 0.83 2.09 -10.15
C VAL A 134 1.70 1.03 -9.48
N SER A 135 2.06 1.21 -8.20
CA SER A 135 2.86 0.24 -7.45
C SER A 135 2.18 -1.11 -7.29
N VAL A 136 0.85 -1.18 -7.14
CA VAL A 136 0.12 -2.44 -6.90
C VAL A 136 0.44 -3.53 -7.94
N PRO A 137 0.15 -3.34 -9.25
CA PRO A 137 0.40 -4.38 -10.25
C PRO A 137 1.90 -4.69 -10.39
N VAL A 138 2.77 -3.68 -10.26
CA VAL A 138 4.22 -3.83 -10.42
C VAL A 138 4.81 -4.67 -9.29
N VAL A 139 4.40 -4.41 -8.05
CA VAL A 139 4.82 -5.16 -6.85
C VAL A 139 4.27 -6.57 -6.88
N LEU A 140 3.00 -6.75 -7.23
CA LEU A 140 2.38 -8.08 -7.34
C LEU A 140 3.11 -8.94 -8.39
N TYR A 141 3.41 -8.38 -9.56
CA TYR A 141 4.17 -9.09 -10.59
C TYR A 141 5.56 -9.49 -10.10
N ALA A 142 6.31 -8.57 -9.48
CA ALA A 142 7.64 -8.87 -8.94
C ALA A 142 7.58 -9.94 -7.84
N LEU A 143 6.58 -9.88 -6.95
CA LEU A 143 6.37 -10.85 -5.89
C LEU A 143 6.00 -12.23 -6.43
N ILE A 144 5.09 -12.32 -7.41
CA ILE A 144 4.71 -13.57 -8.05
C ILE A 144 5.95 -14.22 -8.69
N LEU A 145 6.75 -13.47 -9.44
CA LEU A 145 8.01 -13.99 -9.97
C LEU A 145 8.93 -14.50 -8.84
N GLY A 146 9.12 -13.68 -7.79
CA GLY A 146 9.99 -14.00 -6.65
C GLY A 146 9.57 -15.23 -5.84
N LEU A 147 8.27 -15.56 -5.79
CA LEU A 147 7.74 -16.72 -5.08
C LEU A 147 7.69 -17.99 -5.94
N THR A 148 7.64 -17.84 -7.26
CA THR A 148 7.43 -18.95 -8.19
C THR A 148 8.71 -19.45 -8.86
N HIS A 149 9.73 -18.59 -8.96
CA HIS A 149 11.00 -18.88 -9.62
C HIS A 149 12.15 -18.98 -8.61
N THR A 150 13.14 -19.79 -8.96
CA THR A 150 14.40 -19.87 -8.22
C THR A 150 15.27 -18.62 -8.46
N PRO A 151 16.22 -18.30 -7.57
CA PRO A 151 17.12 -17.17 -7.78
C PRO A 151 17.91 -17.22 -9.11
N ALA A 152 18.24 -18.42 -9.59
CA ALA A 152 18.92 -18.59 -10.87
C ALA A 152 18.01 -18.23 -12.05
N GLU A 153 16.77 -18.71 -12.05
CA GLU A 153 15.76 -18.40 -13.07
C GLU A 153 15.41 -16.90 -13.07
N LEU A 154 15.32 -16.25 -11.91
CA LEU A 154 14.99 -14.83 -11.82
C LEU A 154 15.97 -13.93 -12.59
N ARG A 155 17.23 -14.34 -12.74
CA ARG A 155 18.25 -13.59 -13.49
C ARG A 155 17.94 -13.46 -14.98
N THR A 156 17.15 -14.37 -15.55
CA THR A 156 16.73 -14.33 -16.95
C THR A 156 15.35 -13.69 -17.14
N THR A 157 14.70 -13.29 -16.05
CA THR A 157 13.38 -12.63 -16.08
C THR A 157 13.49 -11.12 -15.95
N ALA A 158 12.36 -10.42 -16.12
CA ALA A 158 12.26 -8.99 -15.87
C ALA A 158 12.33 -8.60 -14.37
N HIS A 159 12.41 -9.55 -13.43
CA HIS A 159 12.29 -9.30 -11.99
C HIS A 159 13.23 -8.21 -11.47
N ALA A 160 14.52 -8.23 -11.84
CA ALA A 160 15.47 -7.22 -11.35
C ALA A 160 15.19 -5.81 -11.91
N ARG A 161 14.75 -5.70 -13.17
CA ARG A 161 14.41 -4.43 -13.79
C ARG A 161 13.13 -3.85 -13.18
N ILE A 162 12.08 -4.66 -13.11
CA ILE A 162 10.78 -4.27 -12.58
C ILE A 162 10.87 -4.01 -11.07
N GLY A 163 11.61 -4.85 -10.32
CA GLY A 163 11.80 -4.70 -8.89
C GLY A 163 12.47 -3.38 -8.49
N ARG A 164 13.39 -2.84 -9.30
CA ARG A 164 13.98 -1.51 -9.06
C ARG A 164 12.96 -0.38 -9.21
N ILE A 165 12.12 -0.46 -10.25
CA ILE A 165 11.05 0.52 -10.49
C ILE A 165 10.02 0.43 -9.36
N ALA A 166 9.59 -0.80 -9.02
CA ALA A 166 8.67 -1.08 -7.93
C ALA A 166 9.16 -0.52 -6.60
N ALA A 167 10.41 -0.82 -6.23
CA ALA A 167 11.01 -0.36 -4.98
C ALA A 167 11.08 1.17 -4.92
N GLY A 168 11.52 1.83 -5.99
CA GLY A 168 11.58 3.30 -6.03
C GLY A 168 10.21 3.96 -5.87
N ALA A 169 9.23 3.54 -6.68
CA ALA A 169 7.87 4.07 -6.62
C ALA A 169 7.20 3.81 -5.27
N TRP A 170 7.37 2.61 -4.73
CA TRP A 170 6.72 2.18 -3.49
C TRP A 170 7.34 2.83 -2.25
N ILE A 171 8.68 2.93 -2.17
CA ILE A 171 9.36 3.65 -1.09
C ILE A 171 8.95 5.12 -1.12
N LEU A 172 9.01 5.78 -2.28
CA LEU A 172 8.60 7.18 -2.39
C LEU A 172 7.16 7.35 -1.95
N SER A 173 6.25 6.50 -2.43
CA SER A 173 4.85 6.54 -2.02
C SER A 173 4.69 6.42 -0.51
N LEU A 174 5.28 5.40 0.14
CA LEU A 174 5.11 5.22 1.59
C LEU A 174 5.70 6.36 2.41
N VAL A 175 6.85 6.92 1.99
CA VAL A 175 7.42 8.12 2.62
C VAL A 175 6.43 9.28 2.52
N LEU A 176 5.85 9.54 1.34
CA LEU A 176 4.84 10.58 1.19
C LEU A 176 3.59 10.32 2.04
N GLY A 177 3.19 9.06 2.22
CA GLY A 177 2.10 8.68 3.12
C GLY A 177 2.40 9.01 4.59
N VAL A 178 3.61 8.72 5.06
CA VAL A 178 4.05 9.11 6.41
C VAL A 178 4.12 10.63 6.56
N VAL A 179 4.66 11.34 5.56
CA VAL A 179 4.69 12.81 5.56
C VAL A 179 3.28 13.39 5.58
N THR A 180 2.34 12.81 4.84
CA THR A 180 0.92 13.20 4.87
C THR A 180 0.35 13.10 6.30
N ASN A 181 0.67 12.01 7.01
CA ASN A 181 0.26 11.83 8.40
C ASN A 181 0.85 12.90 9.33
N LEU A 182 2.15 13.17 9.19
CA LEU A 182 2.84 14.19 10.00
C LEU A 182 2.24 15.59 9.75
N LEU A 183 2.00 15.94 8.49
CA LEU A 183 1.40 17.21 8.13
C LEU A 183 -0.01 17.37 8.71
N LEU A 184 -0.86 16.36 8.59
CA LEU A 184 -2.24 16.43 9.06
C LEU A 184 -2.39 16.39 10.58
N ASN A 185 -1.61 15.56 11.28
CA ASN A 185 -1.87 15.27 12.70
C ASN A 185 -0.90 15.96 13.67
N HIS A 186 0.23 16.48 13.18
CA HIS A 186 1.27 17.04 14.06
C HIS A 186 1.74 18.45 13.68
N ILE A 187 1.58 18.89 12.42
CA ILE A 187 2.07 20.20 11.95
C ILE A 187 0.91 21.16 11.69
N TYR A 188 -0.12 20.70 10.97
CA TYR A 188 -1.33 21.46 10.64
C TYR A 188 -2.56 20.83 11.29
N GLY A 189 -3.75 21.28 10.88
CA GLY A 189 -5.02 20.71 11.31
C GLY A 189 -5.73 19.96 10.19
N TYR A 190 -6.82 19.31 10.56
CA TYR A 190 -7.76 18.71 9.62
C TYR A 190 -9.20 18.96 10.04
N GLU A 191 -10.09 18.97 9.06
CA GLU A 191 -11.52 18.82 9.26
C GLU A 191 -11.91 17.37 8.97
N PHE A 192 -12.82 16.82 9.78
CA PHE A 192 -13.27 15.45 9.60
C PHE A 192 -14.51 15.43 8.71
N ALA A 193 -14.36 14.80 7.54
CA ALA A 193 -15.45 14.53 6.61
C ALA A 193 -15.92 13.09 6.83
N GLY A 194 -16.95 12.92 7.65
CA GLY A 194 -17.57 11.62 7.91
C GLY A 194 -18.24 11.06 6.65
N MET A 195 -18.16 9.74 6.44
CA MET A 195 -18.89 9.11 5.32
C MET A 195 -20.40 8.99 5.61
N LEU A 196 -20.78 9.00 6.89
CA LEU A 196 -22.16 9.12 7.33
C LEU A 196 -22.57 10.59 7.26
N ALA A 197 -23.49 10.92 6.34
CA ALA A 197 -24.21 12.17 6.41
C ALA A 197 -24.88 12.28 7.79
N PRO A 198 -24.95 13.47 8.41
CA PRO A 198 -25.80 13.64 9.57
C PRO A 198 -27.23 13.28 9.15
N LEU A 199 -27.78 12.20 9.72
CA LEU A 199 -29.22 12.05 9.78
C LEU A 199 -29.71 13.24 10.61
N VAL A 200 -30.30 14.19 9.91
CA VAL A 200 -31.04 15.38 10.35
C VAL A 200 -31.26 15.49 11.86
#